data_AF-A0A972MR10-F1
#
_entry.id   AF-A0A972MR10-F1
#
_cell.length_a   1.000
_cell.length_b   1.000
_cell.length_c   1.000
_cell.angle_alpha   90.00
_cell.angle_beta   90.00
_cell.angle_gamma   90.00
#
_symmetry.space_group_name_H-M   'P 1'
#
loop_
_entity.id
_entity.type
_entity.pdbx_description
1 polymer ?
#
loop_
_entity_poly.entity_id
_entity_poly.type
_entity_poly.pdbx_seq_one_letter_code
_entity_poly.pdbx_strand_id
1 'polypeptide(L)' 'MRLDQIVWEVYGSLEQFEEVLEANKELSRKIVLEPGDVVRLVPKRPKPNIVEEKALWKD' A
#
# COMPACT_ATOMS: atom_id res chain seq x y z
N MET A 1 -8.39 -5.35 -13.99
CA MET A 1 -7.68 -5.70 -12.72
C MET A 1 -8.27 -4.88 -11.58
N ARG A 2 -8.16 -5.30 -10.32
CA ARG A 2 -8.56 -4.45 -9.19
C ARG A 2 -7.39 -3.63 -8.68
N LEU A 3 -7.69 -2.47 -8.09
CA LEU A 3 -6.66 -1.60 -7.50
C LEU A 3 -5.93 -2.31 -6.35
N ASP A 4 -6.63 -3.11 -5.53
CA ASP A 4 -6.04 -3.87 -4.42
C ASP A 4 -4.98 -4.88 -4.88
N GLN A 5 -5.24 -5.57 -6.00
CA GLN A 5 -4.30 -6.52 -6.58
C GLN A 5 -3.02 -5.82 -7.05
N ILE A 6 -3.16 -4.66 -7.71
CA ILE A 6 -2.00 -3.88 -8.17
C ILE A 6 -1.16 -3.42 -6.97
N VAL A 7 -1.80 -2.94 -5.90
CA VAL A 7 -1.11 -2.54 -4.68
C VAL A 7 -0.37 -3.74 -4.06
N TRP A 8 -1.03 -4.90 -3.99
CA TRP A 8 -0.39 -6.11 -3.49
C TRP A 8 0.80 -6.56 -4.36
N GLU A 9 0.67 -6.55 -5.68
CA GLU A 9 1.74 -6.93 -6.61
C GLU A 9 2.94 -5.98 -6.55
N VAL A 10 2.69 -4.68 -6.40
CA VAL A 10 3.75 -3.65 -6.35
C VAL A 10 4.45 -3.61 -5.00
N TYR A 11 3.69 -3.60 -3.91
CA TYR A 11 4.23 -3.34 -2.57
C TYR A 11 4.44 -4.61 -1.74
N GLY A 12 3.75 -5.69 -2.06
CA GLY A 12 3.68 -6.93 -1.26
C GLY A 12 2.85 -6.80 0.01
N SER A 13 2.17 -5.66 0.22
CA SER A 13 1.26 -5.41 1.34
C SER A 13 0.18 -4.38 0.94
N LEU A 14 -0.93 -4.35 1.68
CA LEU A 14 -2.02 -3.37 1.50
C LEU A 14 -1.88 -2.15 2.42
N GLU A 15 -0.76 -2.00 3.13
CA GLU A 15 -0.54 -0.90 4.10
C GLU A 15 -0.66 0.49 3.47
N GLN A 16 -0.41 0.59 2.17
CA GLN A 16 -0.45 1.84 1.41
C GLN A 16 -1.67 1.95 0.50
N PHE A 17 -2.63 1.03 0.62
CA PHE A 17 -3.81 1.00 -0.22
C PHE A 17 -4.61 2.31 -0.12
N GLU A 18 -4.76 2.86 1.08
CA GLU A 18 -5.47 4.12 1.28
C GLU A 18 -4.79 5.31 0.60
N GLU A 19 -3.45 5.38 0.64
CA GLU A 19 -2.69 6.43 -0.03
C GLU A 19 -2.78 6.32 -1.55
N VAL A 20 -2.69 5.09 -2.07
CA VAL A 20 -2.89 4.83 -3.49
C VAL A 20 -4.32 5.18 -3.89
N LEU A 21 -5.33 4.81 -3.10
CA LEU A 21 -6.72 5.17 -3.37
C LEU A 21 -6.93 6.69 -3.34
N GLU A 22 -6.27 7.40 -2.43
CA GLU A 22 -6.31 8.86 -2.32
C GLU A 22 -5.67 9.53 -3.54
N ALA A 23 -4.52 9.03 -3.99
CA ALA A 23 -3.85 9.48 -5.20
C ALA A 23 -4.61 9.14 -6.50
N ASN A 24 -5.54 8.19 -6.43
CA ASN A 24 -6.38 7.72 -7.53
C ASN A 24 -7.88 7.89 -7.21
N LYS A 25 -8.28 9.01 -6.58
CA LYS A 25 -9.70 9.30 -6.28
C LYS A 25 -10.61 9.18 -7.50
N GLU A 26 -10.09 9.49 -8.69
CA GLU A 26 -10.79 9.31 -9.96
C GLU A 26 -11.17 7.83 -10.24
N LEU A 27 -10.33 6.89 -9.80
CA LEU A 27 -10.55 5.45 -9.91
C LEU A 27 -11.40 4.89 -8.76
N SER A 28 -11.62 5.64 -7.66
CA SER A 28 -12.43 5.17 -6.52
C SER A 28 -13.88 4.85 -6.89
N ARG A 29 -14.38 5.45 -7.99
CA ARG A 29 -15.72 5.17 -8.54
C ARG A 29 -15.74 3.92 -9.42
N LYS A 30 -14.57 3.41 -9.83
CA LYS A 30 -14.43 2.22 -10.66
C LYS A 30 -14.06 1.02 -9.77
N ILE A 31 -14.94 0.02 -9.74
CA ILE A 31 -14.69 -1.24 -9.02
C ILE A 31 -13.63 -2.09 -9.74
N VAL A 32 -13.55 -1.96 -11.06
CA VAL A 32 -12.64 -2.71 -11.93
C VAL A 32 -11.93 -1.73 -12.86
N LEU A 33 -10.60 -1.84 -12.93
CA LEU A 33 -9.77 -1.06 -13.85
C LEU A 33 -9.78 -1.71 -15.23
N GLU A 34 -9.96 -0.86 -16.24
CA GLU A 34 -9.95 -1.20 -17.65
C GLU A 34 -8.51 -1.15 -18.19
N PRO A 35 -8.20 -1.93 -19.24
CA PRO A 35 -6.92 -1.82 -19.93
C PRO A 35 -6.77 -0.40 -20.50
N GLY A 36 -5.76 0.34 -20.01
CA GLY A 36 -5.53 1.74 -20.35
C GLY A 36 -5.74 2.71 -19.19
N ASP A 37 -6.37 2.29 -18.09
CA ASP A 37 -6.42 3.08 -16.86
C ASP A 37 -5.01 3.23 -16.26
N VAL A 38 -4.59 4.47 -15.99
CA VAL A 38 -3.28 4.78 -15.41
C VAL A 38 -3.42 4.83 -13.88
N VAL A 39 -2.75 3.92 -13.20
CA VAL A 39 -2.70 3.89 -11.72
C VAL A 39 -1.46 4.65 -11.23
N ARG A 40 -1.69 5.66 -10.39
CA ARG A 40 -0.63 6.41 -9.72
C ARG A 40 -0.20 5.68 -8.46
N LEU A 41 1.02 5.16 -8.47
CA LEU A 41 1.64 4.50 -7.32
C LEU A 41 2.34 5.54 -6.45
N VAL A 42 2.13 5.49 -5.13
CA VAL A 42 2.81 6.36 -4.15
C VAL A 42 4.15 5.76 -3.72
N PRO A 43 5.15 6.55 -3.28
CA PRO A 43 6.40 5.99 -2.77
C PRO A 43 6.16 5.04 -1.59
N LYS A 44 6.93 3.94 -1.54
CA LYS A 44 6.78 2.95 -0.49
C LYS A 44 7.12 3.54 0.88
N ARG A 45 6.22 3.46 1.86
CA ARG A 45 6.53 3.89 3.24
C ARG A 45 7.70 3.05 3.76
N PRO A 46 8.70 3.65 4.41
CA PRO A 46 9.70 2.88 5.12
C PRO A 46 8.96 2.03 6.16
N LYS A 47 9.21 0.72 6.14
CA LYS A 47 8.70 -0.16 7.22
C LYS A 47 9.15 0.45 8.54
N PRO A 48 8.27 0.59 9.54
CA PRO A 48 8.70 1.01 10.86
C PRO A 48 9.79 0.02 11.28
N ASN A 49 10.98 0.53 11.60
CA ASN A 49 11.97 -0.26 12.32
C ASN A 49 11.29 -0.55 13.66
N ILE A 50 10.70 -1.73 13.76
CA ILE A 50 10.30 -2.31 15.04
C ILE A 50 11.64 -2.52 15.74
N VAL A 51 12.04 -1.53 16.52
CA VAL A 51 13.08 -1.71 17.51
C VAL A 51 12.48 -2.72 18.46
N GLU A 52 12.82 -3.99 18.28
CA GLU A 52 12.66 -4.97 19.35
C GLU A 52 13.45 -4.41 20.52
N GLU A 53 12.77 -3.69 21.41
CA GLU A 53 13.26 -3.46 22.76
C GLU A 53 13.40 -4.84 23.38
N LYS A 54 14.57 -5.44 23.20
CA LYS A 54 15.02 -6.57 24.01
C LYS A 54 15.10 -6.02 25.43
N ALA A 55 13.99 -6.09 26.15
CA ALA A 55 13.96 -5.88 27.58
C ALA A 55 14.94 -6.89 28.19
N LEU A 56 16.14 -6.42 28.51
CA LEU A 56 17.06 -7.11 29.41
C LEU A 56 16.43 -7.01 30.80
N TRP A 57 15.51 -7.92 31.10
CA TRP A 57 15.15 -8.18 32.49
C TRP A 57 16.42 -8.76 33.13
N LYS A 58 17.10 -7.96 33.96
CA LYS A 58 18.13 -8.47 34.87
C LYS A 58 17.41 -9.16 36.01
N ASP A 59 17.63 -10.48 36.12
CA ASP A 59 17.48 -11.26 37.35
C ASP A 59 18.14 -10.55 38.56
#